data_AF-X1IU43-F1
#
_entry.id   AF-X1IU43-F1
#
_cell.length_a   1.000
_cell.length_b   1.000
_cell.length_c   1.000
_cell.angle_alpha   90.00
_cell.angle_beta   90.00
_cell.angle_gamma   90.00
#
_symmetry.space_group_name_H-M   'P 1'
#
loop_
_entity.id
_entity.type
_entity.pdbx_description
1 polymer ?
#
loop_
_entity_poly.entity_id
_entity_poly.type
_entity_poly.pdbx_seq_one_letter_code
_entity_poly.pdbx_strand_id
1 'polypeptide(L)'
;MCYDENLIFAQDFKLWVDIAQVSKLANIPEVLLLYFFHEEQMSEKYKAMQRDNTLKINKKIVENFLGRTINSYENKIHTALISKEIHNIGDLQEVEKWASLLKKKNLKIKAYNKSIYNEYIDNLKTTLGKKHYYRLIKGNRYKLVHFFRLLSFRQKYYLYFDFFEIIKLFIKCLIGWEKK
;
A
#
# COMPACT_ATOMS: atom_id res chain seq x y z
N MET A 1 -27.70 -0.95 10.13
CA MET A 1 -26.46 -1.64 9.72
C MET A 1 -26.60 -3.09 10.16
N CYS A 2 -26.64 -4.06 9.23
CA CYS A 2 -26.66 -5.49 9.56
C CYS A 2 -25.34 -6.12 9.14
N TYR A 3 -24.86 -7.11 9.90
CA TYR A 3 -23.64 -7.84 9.57
C TYR A 3 -23.80 -8.63 8.26
N ASP A 4 -22.87 -8.46 7.32
CA ASP A 4 -22.81 -9.30 6.11
C ASP A 4 -22.11 -10.61 6.47
N GLU A 5 -22.89 -11.68 6.59
CA GLU A 5 -22.40 -13.03 6.92
C GLU A 5 -21.41 -13.57 5.87
N ASN A 6 -21.38 -13.00 4.65
CA ASN A 6 -20.41 -13.38 3.62
C ASN A 6 -19.01 -12.79 3.84
N LEU A 7 -18.84 -11.90 4.82
CA LEU A 7 -17.56 -11.27 5.19
C LEU A 7 -16.99 -11.83 6.50
N ILE A 8 -17.08 -13.14 6.69
CA ILE A 8 -16.52 -13.83 7.87
C ILE A 8 -15.06 -13.36 8.08
N PHE A 9 -14.77 -12.89 9.30
CA PHE A 9 -13.48 -12.34 9.76
C PHE A 9 -13.06 -10.94 9.24
N ALA A 10 -13.87 -10.24 8.44
CA ALA A 10 -13.61 -8.85 8.02
C ALA A 10 -14.75 -7.88 8.37
N GLN A 11 -15.63 -8.31 9.28
CA GLN A 11 -16.84 -7.59 9.66
C GLN A 11 -16.54 -6.23 10.30
N ASP A 12 -15.59 -6.17 11.24
CA ASP A 12 -15.20 -4.92 11.91
C ASP A 12 -14.67 -3.90 10.90
N PHE A 13 -13.84 -4.36 9.94
CA PHE A 13 -13.32 -3.50 8.90
C PHE A 13 -14.44 -2.94 8.00
N LYS A 14 -15.40 -3.78 7.61
CA LYS A 14 -16.57 -3.32 6.84
C LYS A 14 -17.40 -2.32 7.63
N LEU A 15 -17.62 -2.56 8.92
CA LEU A 15 -18.36 -1.66 9.80
C LEU A 15 -17.69 -0.28 9.86
N TRP A 16 -16.38 -0.24 10.08
CA TRP A 16 -15.62 1.02 10.09
C TRP A 16 -15.72 1.77 8.76
N VAL A 17 -15.67 1.06 7.63
CA VAL A 17 -15.82 1.65 6.29
C VAL A 17 -17.23 2.25 6.11
N ASP A 18 -18.26 1.56 6.58
CA ASP A 18 -19.64 2.04 6.47
C ASP A 18 -19.89 3.27 7.36
N ILE A 19 -19.38 3.23 8.60
CA ILE A 19 -19.44 4.37 9.52
C ILE A 19 -18.69 5.58 8.94
N ALA A 20 -17.51 5.36 8.33
CA ALA A 20 -16.72 6.42 7.71
C ALA A 20 -17.41 7.10 6.53
N GLN A 21 -18.39 6.45 5.89
CA GLN A 21 -19.14 7.05 4.78
C GLN A 21 -20.22 8.03 5.25
N VAL A 22 -20.73 7.87 6.47
CA VAL A 22 -21.86 8.65 7.00
C VAL A 22 -21.49 9.54 8.18
N SER A 23 -20.27 9.42 8.71
CA SER A 23 -19.82 10.15 9.89
C SER A 23 -18.35 10.55 9.79
N LYS A 24 -17.95 11.52 10.63
CA LYS A 24 -16.54 11.90 10.78
C LYS A 24 -15.89 11.01 11.84
N LEU A 25 -14.76 10.40 11.48
CA LEU A 25 -13.94 9.61 12.40
C LEU A 25 -12.69 10.39 12.79
N ALA A 26 -12.23 10.21 14.02
CA ALA A 26 -10.97 10.75 14.53
C ALA A 26 -10.26 9.69 15.38
N ASN A 27 -8.94 9.61 15.25
CA ASN A 27 -8.12 8.76 16.12
C ASN A 27 -7.88 9.49 17.44
N ILE A 28 -8.11 8.81 18.56
CA ILE A 28 -7.73 9.29 19.89
C ILE A 28 -6.26 8.91 20.11
N PRO A 29 -5.35 9.86 20.38
CA PRO A 29 -3.91 9.59 20.51
C PRO A 29 -3.55 9.03 21.90
N GLU A 30 -4.38 8.14 22.44
CA GLU A 30 -4.23 7.54 23.76
C GLU A 30 -4.33 6.01 23.64
N VAL A 31 -3.56 5.29 24.45
CA VAL A 31 -3.63 3.82 24.49
C VAL A 31 -4.83 3.41 25.34
N LEU A 32 -5.96 3.17 24.69
CA LEU A 32 -7.23 2.85 25.34
C LEU A 32 -7.58 1.35 25.35
N LEU A 33 -6.79 0.51 24.68
CA LEU A 33 -7.08 -0.91 24.51
C LEU A 33 -5.91 -1.75 25.04
N LEU A 34 -6.19 -2.61 26.02
CA LEU A 34 -5.30 -3.69 26.44
C LEU A 34 -5.75 -4.99 25.77
N TYR A 35 -5.05 -5.40 24.71
CA TYR A 35 -5.37 -6.60 23.95
C TYR A 35 -4.47 -7.76 24.36
N PHE A 36 -5.05 -8.90 24.76
CA PHE A 36 -4.29 -10.12 25.07
C PHE A 36 -3.92 -10.86 23.79
N PHE A 37 -2.69 -11.36 23.69
CA PHE A 37 -2.20 -12.19 22.59
C PHE A 37 -2.13 -13.66 23.03
N HIS A 38 -2.84 -14.55 22.33
CA HIS A 38 -2.79 -16.01 22.51
C HIS A 38 -2.53 -16.68 21.15
N GLU A 39 -1.80 -17.81 21.14
CA GLU A 39 -1.34 -18.46 19.90
C GLU A 39 -2.48 -19.02 19.03
N GLU A 40 -3.66 -19.30 19.61
CA GLU A 40 -4.85 -19.78 18.88
C GLU A 40 -5.75 -18.66 18.35
N GLN A 41 -5.25 -17.42 18.28
CA GLN A 41 -6.07 -16.30 17.83
C GLN A 41 -6.58 -16.48 16.40
N MET A 42 -7.87 -16.26 16.26
CA MET A 42 -8.61 -16.34 15.00
C MET A 42 -7.99 -15.44 13.90
N SER A 43 -7.29 -14.37 14.28
CA SER A 43 -6.58 -13.46 13.37
C SER A 43 -5.45 -14.14 12.59
N GLU A 44 -4.66 -15.00 13.22
CA GLU A 44 -3.62 -15.78 12.53
C GLU A 44 -4.22 -17.00 11.82
N LYS A 45 -5.18 -17.70 12.46
CA LYS A 45 -5.83 -18.89 11.87
C LYS A 45 -6.60 -18.58 10.57
N TYR A 46 -7.21 -17.40 10.46
CA TYR A 46 -8.06 -17.02 9.31
C TYR A 46 -7.49 -15.87 8.47
N LYS A 47 -6.20 -15.57 8.63
CA LYS A 47 -5.49 -14.47 7.96
C LYS A 47 -5.68 -14.42 6.44
N ALA A 48 -5.67 -15.58 5.79
CA ALA A 48 -5.88 -15.68 4.34
C ALA A 48 -7.30 -15.25 3.94
N MET A 49 -8.33 -15.71 4.67
CA MET A 49 -9.72 -15.31 4.42
C MET A 49 -9.95 -13.83 4.72
N GLN A 50 -9.34 -13.31 5.80
CA GLN A 50 -9.37 -11.88 6.13
C GLN A 50 -8.78 -11.03 5.01
N ARG A 51 -7.64 -11.46 4.46
CA ARG A 51 -6.99 -10.79 3.33
C ARG A 51 -7.92 -10.74 2.13
N ASP A 52 -8.50 -11.87 1.73
CA ASP A 52 -9.40 -11.93 0.57
C ASP A 52 -10.65 -11.06 0.74
N ASN A 53 -11.26 -11.10 1.92
CA ASN A 53 -12.42 -10.27 2.21
C ASN A 53 -12.06 -8.77 2.26
N THR A 54 -10.89 -8.43 2.79
CA THR A 54 -10.37 -7.05 2.77
C THR A 54 -10.14 -6.55 1.34
N LEU A 55 -9.64 -7.40 0.44
CA LEU A 55 -9.49 -7.06 -0.98
C LEU A 55 -10.83 -6.79 -1.66
N LYS A 56 -11.87 -7.59 -1.38
CA LYS A 56 -13.23 -7.34 -1.87
C LYS A 56 -13.79 -6.01 -1.38
N ILE A 57 -13.58 -5.69 -0.10
CA ILE A 57 -14.02 -4.42 0.50
C ILE A 57 -13.29 -3.25 -0.15
N ASN A 58 -11.96 -3.32 -0.30
CA ASN A 58 -11.17 -2.28 -0.97
C ASN A 58 -11.62 -2.03 -2.41
N LYS A 59 -11.91 -3.10 -3.16
CA LYS A 59 -12.49 -2.97 -4.51
C LYS A 59 -13.79 -2.16 -4.48
N LYS A 60 -14.73 -2.51 -3.59
CA LYS A 60 -16.00 -1.77 -3.44
C LYS A 60 -15.78 -0.30 -3.07
N ILE A 61 -14.83 -0.01 -2.17
CA ILE A 61 -14.48 1.36 -1.76
C ILE A 61 -14.03 2.18 -2.98
N VAL A 62 -13.10 1.65 -3.78
CA VAL A 62 -12.58 2.40 -4.93
C VAL A 62 -13.64 2.53 -6.04
N GLU A 63 -14.48 1.53 -6.25
CA GLU A 63 -15.59 1.60 -7.22
C GLU A 63 -16.60 2.68 -6.83
N ASN A 64 -16.98 2.74 -5.55
CA ASN A 64 -17.85 3.78 -5.01
C ASN A 64 -17.20 5.16 -5.14
N PHE A 65 -15.91 5.28 -4.80
CA PHE A 65 -15.16 6.53 -4.93
C PHE A 65 -15.07 7.01 -6.38
N LEU A 66 -14.89 6.09 -7.35
CA LEU A 66 -14.84 6.41 -8.77
C LEU A 66 -16.22 6.66 -9.37
N GLY A 67 -17.28 6.09 -8.79
CA GLY A 67 -18.64 6.09 -9.31
C GLY A 67 -18.83 5.14 -10.49
N ARG A 68 -18.01 4.09 -10.59
CA ARG A 68 -18.10 3.05 -11.62
C ARG A 68 -17.41 1.77 -11.16
N THR A 69 -17.75 0.66 -11.80
CA THR A 69 -17.01 -0.59 -11.65
C THR A 69 -15.60 -0.46 -12.25
N ILE A 70 -14.66 -1.22 -11.69
CA ILE A 70 -13.29 -1.32 -12.22
C ILE A 70 -13.07 -2.70 -12.83
N ASN A 71 -12.30 -2.75 -13.93
CA ASN A 71 -11.99 -4.01 -14.58
C ASN A 71 -10.92 -4.80 -13.80
N SER A 72 -10.64 -6.04 -14.21
CA SER A 72 -9.68 -6.93 -13.54
C SER A 72 -8.27 -6.34 -13.47
N TYR A 73 -7.85 -5.64 -14.52
CA TYR A 73 -6.55 -5.00 -14.60
C TYR A 73 -6.44 -3.79 -13.66
N GLU A 74 -7.42 -2.90 -13.66
CA GLU A 74 -7.51 -1.77 -12.72
C GLU A 74 -7.53 -2.26 -11.26
N ASN A 75 -8.27 -3.33 -10.98
CA ASN A 75 -8.31 -3.93 -9.65
C ASN A 75 -6.95 -4.52 -9.25
N LYS A 76 -6.22 -5.15 -10.18
CA LYS A 76 -4.85 -5.63 -9.94
C LYS A 76 -3.92 -4.47 -9.55
N ILE A 77 -3.94 -3.37 -10.31
CA ILE A 77 -3.10 -2.19 -10.05
C ILE A 77 -3.49 -1.50 -8.72
N HIS A 78 -4.79 -1.36 -8.45
CA HIS A 78 -5.27 -0.82 -7.19
C HIS A 78 -4.86 -1.68 -5.99
N THR A 79 -5.04 -3.00 -6.10
CA THR A 79 -4.62 -3.96 -5.07
C THR A 79 -3.13 -3.85 -4.82
N ALA A 80 -2.31 -3.75 -5.88
CA ALA A 80 -0.87 -3.60 -5.76
C ALA A 80 -0.47 -2.33 -4.97
N LEU A 81 -1.14 -1.19 -5.26
CA LEU A 81 -0.93 0.07 -4.54
C LEU A 81 -1.29 -0.03 -3.05
N ILE A 82 -2.46 -0.59 -2.71
CA ILE A 82 -2.94 -0.68 -1.33
C ILE A 82 -2.14 -1.70 -0.52
N SER A 83 -1.89 -2.90 -1.08
CA SER A 83 -1.10 -3.95 -0.42
C SER A 83 0.40 -3.61 -0.37
N LYS A 84 0.86 -2.64 -1.17
CA LYS A 84 2.27 -2.27 -1.33
C LYS A 84 3.09 -3.47 -1.83
N GLU A 85 2.51 -4.26 -2.73
CA GLU A 85 3.14 -5.42 -3.35
C GLU A 85 2.97 -5.41 -4.88
N ILE A 86 4.08 -5.52 -5.61
CA ILE A 86 4.07 -5.77 -7.06
C ILE A 86 4.99 -6.94 -7.39
N HIS A 87 4.70 -7.57 -8.52
CA HIS A 87 5.46 -8.71 -9.03
C HIS A 87 6.23 -8.36 -10.31
N ASN A 88 5.82 -7.32 -11.05
CA ASN A 88 6.47 -6.87 -12.28
C ASN A 88 6.74 -5.36 -12.27
N ILE A 89 7.85 -4.94 -12.88
CA ILE A 89 8.26 -3.55 -13.10
C ILE A 89 7.22 -2.80 -13.96
N GLY A 90 6.63 -3.47 -14.96
CA GLY A 90 5.58 -2.88 -15.80
C GLY A 90 4.39 -2.35 -14.98
N ASP A 91 4.09 -2.99 -13.85
CA ASP A 91 3.00 -2.58 -12.97
C ASP A 91 3.30 -1.23 -12.27
N LEU A 92 4.57 -0.79 -12.12
CA LEU A 92 4.90 0.49 -11.47
C LEU A 92 4.43 1.70 -12.26
N GLN A 93 4.65 1.71 -13.58
CA GLN A 93 4.21 2.82 -14.43
C GLN A 93 2.68 2.94 -14.40
N GLU A 94 2.01 1.82 -14.26
CA GLU A 94 0.56 1.72 -14.24
C GLU A 94 0.02 2.15 -12.87
N VAL A 95 0.72 1.84 -11.78
CA VAL A 95 0.48 2.42 -10.45
C VAL A 95 0.63 3.94 -10.45
N GLU A 96 1.62 4.49 -11.14
CA GLU A 96 1.81 5.95 -11.28
C GLU A 96 0.61 6.61 -11.97
N LYS A 97 0.16 6.03 -13.09
CA LYS A 97 -1.04 6.49 -13.81
C LYS A 97 -2.28 6.38 -12.94
N TRP A 98 -2.45 5.24 -12.26
CA TRP A 98 -3.59 4.97 -11.37
C TRP A 98 -3.65 5.95 -10.21
N ALA A 99 -2.53 6.19 -9.52
CA ALA A 99 -2.45 7.16 -8.43
C ALA A 99 -2.78 8.58 -8.91
N SER A 100 -2.31 8.97 -10.09
CA SER A 100 -2.64 10.26 -10.69
C SER A 100 -4.14 10.39 -10.98
N LEU A 101 -4.77 9.31 -11.47
CA LEU A 101 -6.22 9.24 -11.69
C LEU A 101 -6.98 9.43 -10.36
N LEU A 102 -6.59 8.73 -9.30
CA LEU A 102 -7.22 8.83 -7.99
C LEU A 102 -7.12 10.25 -7.41
N LYS A 103 -5.94 10.87 -7.47
CA LYS A 103 -5.75 12.27 -7.05
C LYS A 103 -6.60 13.25 -7.86
N LYS A 104 -6.65 13.07 -9.18
CA LYS A 104 -7.49 13.89 -10.07
C LYS A 104 -8.97 13.73 -9.76
N LYS A 105 -9.43 12.51 -9.46
CA LYS A 105 -10.80 12.26 -9.00
C LYS A 105 -11.07 12.98 -7.68
N ASN A 106 -10.19 12.83 -6.68
CA ASN A 106 -10.35 13.49 -5.38
C ASN A 106 -10.41 15.02 -5.53
N LEU A 107 -9.58 15.61 -6.40
CA LEU A 107 -9.60 17.05 -6.68
C LEU A 107 -10.96 17.52 -7.21
N LYS A 108 -11.61 16.72 -8.06
CA LYS A 108 -12.92 17.04 -8.64
C LYS A 108 -14.06 16.93 -7.64
N ILE A 109 -14.13 15.83 -6.89
CA ILE A 109 -15.26 15.54 -6.00
C ILE A 109 -15.05 16.03 -4.56
N LYS A 110 -13.82 16.42 -4.20
CA LYS A 110 -13.41 16.89 -2.87
C LYS A 110 -13.82 15.94 -1.73
N ALA A 111 -13.84 14.63 -1.99
CA ALA A 111 -14.25 13.62 -1.01
C ALA A 111 -13.33 13.58 0.21
N TYR A 112 -12.02 13.82 -0.01
CA TYR A 112 -11.02 13.87 1.04
C TYR A 112 -10.24 15.19 0.99
N ASN A 113 -9.69 15.60 2.13
CA ASN A 113 -8.75 16.73 2.18
C ASN A 113 -7.61 16.50 1.17
N LYS A 114 -7.42 17.46 0.25
CA LYS A 114 -6.49 17.34 -0.88
C LYS A 114 -5.05 17.05 -0.43
N SER A 115 -4.56 17.76 0.58
CA SER A 115 -3.17 17.63 1.03
C SER A 115 -2.93 16.26 1.64
N ILE A 116 -3.78 15.88 2.61
CA ILE A 116 -3.69 14.62 3.34
C ILE A 116 -3.84 13.43 2.37
N TYR A 117 -4.81 13.50 1.46
CA TYR A 117 -5.03 12.43 0.48
C TYR A 117 -3.86 12.26 -0.48
N ASN A 118 -3.32 13.38 -0.99
CA ASN A 118 -2.19 13.32 -1.91
C ASN A 118 -0.96 12.73 -1.23
N GLU A 119 -0.67 13.18 -0.01
CA GLU A 119 0.43 12.66 0.81
C GLU A 119 0.27 11.17 1.09
N TYR A 120 -0.94 10.73 1.46
CA TYR A 120 -1.23 9.32 1.68
C TYR A 120 -0.94 8.48 0.42
N ILE A 121 -1.45 8.90 -0.75
CA ILE A 121 -1.22 8.20 -2.02
C ILE A 121 0.26 8.19 -2.38
N ASP A 122 0.99 9.30 -2.17
CA ASP A 122 2.43 9.36 -2.43
C ASP A 122 3.22 8.42 -1.51
N ASN A 123 2.86 8.37 -0.23
CA ASN A 123 3.47 7.46 0.74
C ASN A 123 3.26 5.99 0.36
N LEU A 124 2.07 5.63 -0.14
CA LEU A 124 1.80 4.28 -0.66
C LEU A 124 2.73 3.95 -1.83
N LYS A 125 2.84 4.84 -2.82
CA LYS A 125 3.70 4.64 -4.00
C LYS A 125 5.17 4.52 -3.62
N THR A 126 5.66 5.43 -2.79
CA THR A 126 7.04 5.44 -2.29
C THR A 126 7.36 4.14 -1.57
N THR A 127 6.47 3.69 -0.69
CA THR A 127 6.66 2.42 0.02
C THR A 127 6.69 1.24 -0.94
N LEU A 128 5.77 1.20 -1.91
CA LEU A 128 5.70 0.16 -2.92
C LEU A 128 6.97 0.11 -3.79
N GLY A 129 7.41 1.26 -4.29
CA GLY A 129 8.62 1.38 -5.11
C GLY A 129 9.87 0.92 -4.38
N LYS A 130 10.05 1.34 -3.12
CA LYS A 130 11.14 0.88 -2.24
C LYS A 130 11.10 -0.63 -2.02
N LYS A 131 9.94 -1.18 -1.66
CA LYS A 131 9.77 -2.63 -1.45
C LYS A 131 10.12 -3.42 -2.71
N HIS A 132 9.66 -2.99 -3.87
CA HIS A 132 9.97 -3.67 -5.12
C HIS A 132 11.48 -3.62 -5.44
N TYR A 133 12.12 -2.46 -5.28
CA TYR A 133 13.56 -2.31 -5.47
C TYR A 133 14.36 -3.29 -4.58
N TYR A 134 14.04 -3.34 -3.27
CA TYR A 134 14.73 -4.25 -2.36
C TYR A 134 14.46 -5.74 -2.67
N ARG A 135 13.26 -6.10 -3.16
CA ARG A 135 12.98 -7.46 -3.65
C ARG A 135 13.81 -7.84 -4.88
N LEU A 136 14.11 -6.89 -5.77
CA LEU A 136 14.94 -7.14 -6.96
C LEU A 136 16.42 -7.38 -6.63
N ILE A 137 16.88 -6.85 -5.50
CA ILE A 137 18.25 -6.98 -5.03
C ILE A 137 18.38 -8.29 -4.24
N LYS A 138 18.58 -9.39 -4.97
CA LYS A 138 18.83 -10.72 -4.41
C LYS A 138 20.21 -10.85 -3.75
N GLY A 139 20.34 -11.79 -2.81
CA GLY A 139 21.60 -12.16 -2.14
C GLY A 139 21.81 -11.49 -0.78
N ASN A 140 22.73 -12.04 0.03
CA ASN A 140 22.90 -11.67 1.44
C ASN A 140 23.71 -10.39 1.65
N ARG A 141 24.36 -9.85 0.62
CA ARG A 141 25.19 -8.64 0.72
C ARG A 141 24.80 -7.59 -0.30
N TYR A 142 24.98 -6.32 0.07
CA TYR A 142 24.90 -5.22 -0.90
C TYR A 142 26.14 -5.22 -1.81
N LYS A 143 25.98 -4.77 -3.05
CA LYS A 143 27.00 -4.73 -4.10
C LYS A 143 26.80 -3.45 -4.90
N LEU A 144 27.88 -2.88 -5.44
CA LEU A 144 27.81 -1.67 -6.28
C LEU A 144 26.81 -1.78 -7.44
N VAL A 145 26.65 -2.96 -8.04
CA VAL A 145 25.65 -3.20 -9.10
C VAL A 145 24.22 -2.87 -8.64
N HIS A 146 23.90 -3.00 -7.35
CA HIS A 146 22.59 -2.65 -6.81
C HIS A 146 22.37 -1.14 -6.77
N PHE A 147 23.40 -0.37 -6.40
CA PHE A 147 23.37 1.08 -6.45
C PHE A 147 23.25 1.60 -7.90
N PHE A 148 24.04 1.05 -8.82
CA PHE A 148 23.91 1.39 -10.23
C PHE A 148 22.54 1.01 -10.81
N ARG A 149 21.91 -0.05 -10.31
CA ARG A 149 20.52 -0.40 -10.67
C ARG A 149 19.50 0.63 -10.17
N LEU A 150 19.72 1.24 -8.99
CA LEU A 150 18.89 2.35 -8.50
C LEU A 150 18.98 3.55 -9.44
N LEU A 151 20.19 3.88 -9.89
CA LEU A 151 20.47 4.98 -10.80
C LEU A 151 20.08 4.69 -12.24
N SER A 152 19.87 3.42 -12.60
CA SER A 152 19.53 3.04 -13.97
C SER A 152 18.19 3.64 -14.38
N PHE A 153 18.25 4.52 -15.39
CA PHE A 153 17.16 5.37 -15.85
C PHE A 153 15.91 4.60 -16.31
N ARG A 154 16.09 3.33 -16.73
CA ARG A 154 15.01 2.45 -17.19
C ARG A 154 14.02 2.03 -16.10
N GLN A 155 14.33 2.23 -14.81
CA GLN A 155 13.50 1.71 -13.71
C GLN A 155 12.89 2.78 -12.76
N LYS A 156 13.21 4.08 -12.92
CA LYS A 156 12.62 5.22 -12.16
C LYS A 156 12.55 5.06 -10.62
N TYR A 157 13.36 4.19 -10.01
CA TYR A 157 13.34 3.98 -8.56
C TYR A 157 13.85 5.15 -7.75
N TYR A 158 14.76 5.95 -8.33
CA TYR A 158 15.34 7.13 -7.69
C TYR A 158 14.29 8.07 -7.07
N LEU A 159 13.13 8.22 -7.73
CA LEU A 159 12.04 9.09 -7.28
C LEU A 159 11.42 8.66 -5.95
N TYR A 160 11.67 7.43 -5.50
CA TYR A 160 11.14 6.92 -4.24
C TYR A 160 12.15 7.03 -3.10
N PHE A 161 13.42 7.36 -3.33
CA PHE A 161 14.41 7.43 -2.27
C PHE A 161 14.77 8.89 -1.98
N ASP A 162 14.84 9.23 -0.70
CA ASP A 162 15.43 10.51 -0.31
C ASP A 162 16.96 10.47 -0.42
N PHE A 163 17.58 11.66 -0.36
CA PHE A 163 19.03 11.82 -0.48
C PHE A 163 19.81 11.00 0.56
N PHE A 164 19.35 10.95 1.81
CA PHE A 164 20.02 10.20 2.87
C PHE A 164 19.92 8.70 2.66
N GLU A 165 18.78 8.21 2.16
CA GLU A 165 18.61 6.81 1.81
C GLU A 165 19.49 6.39 0.63
N ILE A 166 19.66 7.27 -0.36
CA ILE A 166 20.58 7.05 -1.49
C ILE A 166 22.02 6.93 -0.98
N ILE A 167 22.47 7.87 -0.15
CA ILE A 167 23.81 7.82 0.48
C ILE A 167 23.97 6.54 1.30
N LYS A 168 22.99 6.24 2.15
CA LYS A 168 23.01 5.04 3.00
C LYS A 168 23.14 3.77 2.18
N LEU A 169 22.41 3.68 1.07
CA LEU A 169 22.50 2.55 0.15
C LEU A 169 23.87 2.51 -0.54
N PHE A 170 24.41 3.65 -0.97
CA PHE A 170 25.73 3.74 -1.58
C PHE A 170 26.81 3.22 -0.64
N ILE A 171 26.83 3.71 0.60
CA ILE A 171 27.76 3.26 1.66
C ILE A 171 27.62 1.75 1.89
N LYS A 172 26.39 1.24 2.04
CA LYS A 172 26.13 -0.19 2.19
C LYS A 172 26.69 -1.01 1.02
N CYS A 173 26.56 -0.49 -0.21
CA CYS A 173 27.09 -1.14 -1.41
C CYS A 173 28.62 -1.09 -1.51
N LEU A 174 29.26 -0.03 -1.00
CA LEU A 174 30.72 0.11 -0.93
C LEU A 174 31.34 -0.89 0.05
N ILE A 175 30.78 -0.99 1.27
CA ILE A 175 31.32 -1.86 2.32
C ILE A 175 30.83 -3.30 2.24
N GLY A 176 29.99 -3.64 1.25
CA GLY A 176 29.45 -4.99 1.08
C GLY A 176 28.56 -5.45 2.24
N TRP A 177 27.82 -4.52 2.85
CA TRP A 177 27.06 -4.76 4.08
C TRP A 177 26.10 -5.95 3.98
N GLU A 178 25.95 -6.73 5.06
CA GLU A 178 25.05 -7.88 5.11
C GLU A 178 23.59 -7.50 5.39
N LYS A 179 22.68 -8.06 4.60
CA LYS A 179 21.24 -7.92 4.79
C LYS A 179 20.81 -8.84 5.93
N LYS A 180 20.35 -8.24 7.03
CA LYS A 180 19.61 -8.94 8.08
C LYS A 180 18.20 -9.26 7.62
#